data_AF-A0A932Y1I3-F1
#
_entry.id   AF-A0A932Y1I3-F1
#
_cell.length_a   1.000
_cell.length_b   1.000
_cell.length_c   1.000
_cell.angle_alpha   90.00
_cell.angle_beta   90.00
_cell.angle_gamma   90.00
#
_symmetry.space_group_name_H-M   'P 1'
#
loop_
_entity.id
_entity.type
_entity.pdbx_description
1 polymer ?
#
loop_
_entity_poly.entity_id
_entity_poly.type
_entity_poly.pdbx_seq_one_letter_code
_entity_poly.pdbx_strand_id
1 'polypeptide(L)'
;MTERDHIEDWVSFEQDFCKFCDQITTRQLAVVIMLGDGMNLTEIGEELGVSQQAIHDRLNHAKKVAIKIWGEDIKKRDRNNLHRKKIKEDEFNY
;
A
#
# COMPACT_ATOMS: atom_id res chain seq x y z
N MET A 1 17.74 -15.68 -0.20
CA MET A 1 16.76 -15.18 -1.17
C MET A 1 17.42 -15.25 -2.53
N THR A 2 16.87 -16.06 -3.42
CA THR A 2 17.41 -16.30 -4.76
C THR A 2 16.79 -15.32 -5.75
N GLU A 3 17.43 -15.09 -6.89
CA GLU A 3 16.92 -14.23 -7.98
C GLU A 3 15.51 -14.64 -8.46
N ARG A 4 15.19 -15.93 -8.35
CA ARG A 4 13.88 -16.49 -8.66
C ARG A 4 12.79 -16.00 -7.71
N ASP A 5 13.11 -15.89 -6.42
CA ASP A 5 12.17 -15.40 -5.39
C ASP A 5 11.79 -13.93 -5.65
N HIS A 6 12.73 -13.12 -6.15
CA HIS A 6 12.48 -11.71 -6.49
C HIS A 6 11.54 -11.53 -7.69
N ILE A 7 11.67 -12.40 -8.69
CA ILE A 7 10.82 -12.36 -9.90
C ILE A 7 9.38 -12.75 -9.55
N GLU A 8 9.20 -13.79 -8.72
CA GLU A 8 7.88 -14.25 -8.29
C GLU A 8 7.15 -13.19 -7.44
N ASP A 9 7.86 -12.54 -6.52
CA ASP A 9 7.33 -11.42 -5.73
C ASP A 9 6.88 -10.23 -6.60
N TRP A 10 7.65 -9.93 -7.66
CA TRP A 10 7.34 -8.82 -8.56
C TRP A 10 6.13 -9.12 -9.45
N VAL A 11 6.05 -10.33 -10.03
CA VAL A 11 4.89 -10.76 -10.83
C VAL A 11 3.61 -10.77 -9.99
N SER A 12 3.69 -11.21 -8.73
CA SER A 12 2.55 -11.16 -7.81
C SER A 12 2.10 -9.72 -7.54
N PHE A 13 3.06 -8.80 -7.33
CA PHE A 13 2.76 -7.39 -7.14
C PHE A 13 2.06 -6.79 -8.37
N GLU A 14 2.56 -7.03 -9.59
CA GLU A 14 1.94 -6.50 -10.81
C GLU A 14 0.50 -6.98 -10.99
N GLN A 15 0.24 -8.27 -10.76
CA GLN A 15 -1.11 -8.82 -10.84
C GLN A 15 -2.07 -8.17 -9.84
N ASP A 16 -1.61 -7.99 -8.60
CA ASP A 16 -2.42 -7.34 -7.56
C ASP A 16 -2.58 -5.84 -7.81
N PHE A 17 -1.58 -5.19 -8.40
CA PHE A 17 -1.67 -3.80 -8.82
C PHE A 17 -2.71 -3.62 -9.93
N CYS A 18 -2.77 -4.52 -10.92
CA CYS A 18 -3.86 -4.52 -11.90
C CYS A 18 -5.23 -4.65 -11.23
N LYS A 19 -5.41 -5.60 -10.30
CA LYS A 19 -6.68 -5.76 -9.54
C LYS A 19 -7.06 -4.51 -8.75
N PHE A 20 -6.07 -3.75 -8.27
CA PHE A 20 -6.27 -2.50 -7.58
C PHE A 20 -6.75 -1.42 -8.54
N CYS A 21 -6.04 -1.23 -9.65
CA CYS A 21 -6.40 -0.29 -10.70
C CYS A 21 -7.80 -0.54 -11.27
N ASP A 22 -8.23 -1.80 -11.41
CA ASP A 22 -9.57 -2.15 -11.89
C ASP A 22 -10.70 -1.76 -10.92
N GLN A 23 -10.39 -1.58 -9.63
CA GLN A 23 -11.37 -1.26 -8.58
C GLN A 23 -11.37 0.22 -8.15
N ILE A 24 -10.52 1.03 -8.76
CA ILE A 24 -10.47 2.47 -8.48
C ILE A 24 -10.59 3.28 -9.77
N THR A 25 -11.11 4.49 -9.65
CA THR A 25 -11.17 5.41 -10.78
C THR A 25 -9.81 6.07 -11.01
N THR A 26 -9.57 6.56 -12.23
CA THR A 26 -8.38 7.38 -12.55
C THR A 26 -8.23 8.57 -11.60
N ARG A 27 -9.32 9.18 -11.14
CA ARG A 27 -9.30 10.28 -10.17
C ARG A 27 -8.83 9.86 -8.78
N GLN A 28 -9.14 8.64 -8.36
CA GLN A 28 -8.65 8.09 -7.10
C GLN A 28 -7.17 7.70 -7.22
N LEU A 29 -6.79 7.12 -8.37
CA LEU A 29 -5.39 6.78 -8.66
C LEU A 29 -4.50 8.02 -8.68
N ALA A 30 -4.94 9.11 -9.32
CA ALA A 30 -4.21 10.37 -9.37
C ALA A 30 -3.87 10.90 -7.97
N VAL A 31 -4.83 10.86 -7.04
CA VAL A 31 -4.61 11.26 -5.64
C VAL A 31 -3.55 10.40 -4.95
N VAL A 32 -3.52 9.09 -5.22
CA VAL A 32 -2.52 8.18 -4.64
C VAL A 32 -1.12 8.48 -5.19
N ILE A 33 -1.00 8.72 -6.49
CA ILE A 33 0.28 9.04 -7.15
C ILE A 33 0.82 10.36 -6.62
N MET A 34 0.02 11.43 -6.63
CA MET A 34 0.44 12.76 -6.16
C MET A 34 0.87 12.75 -4.69
N LEU A 35 0.17 11.98 -3.85
CA LEU A 35 0.57 11.79 -2.44
C LEU A 35 1.89 11.01 -2.33
N GLY A 36 2.11 10.02 -3.19
CA GLY A 36 3.38 9.28 -3.29
C GLY A 36 4.55 10.15 -3.75
N ASP A 37 4.28 11.13 -4.61
CA ASP A 37 5.23 12.16 -5.04
C ASP A 37 5.49 13.23 -3.96
N GLY A 38 4.81 13.14 -2.81
CA GLY A 38 5.04 13.98 -1.64
C GLY A 38 4.14 15.20 -1.51
N MET A 39 3.17 15.38 -2.41
CA MET A 39 2.20 16.48 -2.29
C MET A 39 1.27 16.28 -1.10
N ASN A 40 0.93 17.36 -0.41
CA ASN A 40 -0.06 17.31 0.66
C ASN A 40 -1.50 17.42 0.11
N LEU A 41 -2.50 17.10 0.94
CA LEU A 41 -3.91 17.04 0.50
C LEU A 41 -4.47 18.39 0.04
N THR A 42 -3.92 19.51 0.53
CA THR A 42 -4.32 20.85 0.11
C THR A 42 -3.82 21.12 -1.30
N GLU A 43 -2.53 20.90 -1.55
CA GLU A 43 -1.90 21.06 -2.87
C GLU A 43 -2.60 20.19 -3.94
N ILE A 44 -2.92 18.94 -3.59
CA ILE A 44 -3.66 18.04 -4.48
C ILE A 44 -5.08 18.56 -4.77
N GLY A 45 -5.75 19.13 -3.76
CA GLY A 45 -7.07 19.74 -3.92
C GLY A 45 -7.04 20.94 -4.86
N GLU A 46 -6.03 21.81 -4.71
CA GLU A 46 -5.80 22.97 -5.56
C GLU A 46 -5.50 22.55 -7.01
N GLU A 47 -4.57 21.61 -7.21
CA GLU A 47 -4.16 21.12 -8.54
C GLU A 47 -5.34 20.47 -9.29
N LEU A 48 -6.17 19.72 -8.57
CA LEU A 48 -7.32 19.02 -9.17
C LEU A 48 -8.60 19.85 -9.19
N GLY A 49 -8.58 21.08 -8.66
CA GLY A 49 -9.75 21.97 -8.59
C GLY A 49 -10.92 21.40 -7.77
N VAL A 50 -10.64 20.67 -6.69
CA VAL A 50 -11.66 20.04 -5.84
C VAL A 50 -11.41 20.28 -4.35
N SER A 51 -12.46 20.11 -3.55
CA SER A 51 -12.34 20.29 -2.09
C SER A 51 -11.43 19.23 -1.46
N GLN A 52 -10.77 19.61 -0.36
CA GLN A 52 -9.99 18.67 0.47
C GLN A 52 -10.82 17.46 0.91
N GLN A 53 -12.11 17.66 1.21
CA GLN A 53 -13.01 16.55 1.56
C GLN A 53 -13.12 15.53 0.42
N ALA A 54 -13.24 15.99 -0.83
CA ALA A 54 -13.28 15.10 -1.99
C ALA A 54 -11.97 14.33 -2.17
N ILE A 55 -10.82 14.95 -1.87
CA ILE A 55 -9.52 14.27 -1.85
C ILE A 55 -9.48 13.20 -0.76
N HIS A 56 -9.94 13.53 0.45
CA HIS A 56 -10.05 12.58 1.55
C HIS A 56 -10.91 11.37 1.20
N ASP A 57 -12.08 11.58 0.60
CA ASP A 57 -12.99 10.49 0.21
C ASP A 57 -12.37 9.59 -0.86
N ARG A 58 -11.69 10.19 -1.85
CA ARG A 58 -10.95 9.47 -2.89
C ARG A 58 -9.83 8.61 -2.29
N LEU A 59 -9.04 9.19 -1.39
CA LEU A 59 -7.94 8.49 -0.72
C LEU A 59 -8.46 7.36 0.19
N ASN A 60 -9.54 7.60 0.93
CA ASN A 60 -10.16 6.60 1.79
C ASN A 60 -10.69 5.40 0.99
N HIS A 61 -11.29 5.65 -0.18
CA HIS A 61 -11.71 4.56 -1.06
C HIS A 61 -10.52 3.74 -1.55
N ALA A 62 -9.49 4.40 -2.10
CA ALA A 62 -8.26 3.74 -2.53
C ALA A 62 -7.63 2.91 -1.39
N LYS A 63 -7.53 3.46 -0.17
CA LYS A 63 -7.03 2.72 1.00
C LYS A 63 -7.82 1.44 1.29
N LYS A 64 -9.15 1.49 1.22
CA LYS A 64 -9.99 0.29 1.45
C LYS A 64 -9.73 -0.79 0.41
N VAL A 65 -9.61 -0.41 -0.87
CA VAL A 65 -9.30 -1.35 -1.95
C VAL A 65 -7.90 -1.94 -1.75
N ALA A 66 -6.92 -1.10 -1.42
CA ALA A 66 -5.55 -1.55 -1.15
C ALA A 66 -5.50 -2.55 0.02
N ILE A 67 -6.20 -2.28 1.12
CA ILE A 67 -6.30 -3.21 2.27
C ILE A 67 -6.99 -4.51 1.86
N LYS A 68 -8.00 -4.48 1.00
CA LYS A 68 -8.68 -5.70 0.54
C LYS A 68 -7.75 -6.60 -0.28
N ILE A 69 -6.87 -6.02 -1.09
CA ILE A 69 -5.98 -6.75 -2.00
C ILE A 69 -4.72 -7.19 -1.26
N TRP A 70 -4.02 -6.26 -0.63
CA TRP A 70 -2.72 -6.50 0.00
C TRP A 70 -2.77 -6.70 1.52
N GLY A 71 -3.92 -6.46 2.17
CA GLY A 71 -4.00 -6.46 3.63
C GLY A 71 -3.68 -7.79 4.29
N GLU A 72 -3.95 -8.92 3.62
CA GLU A 72 -3.54 -10.24 4.14
C GLU A 72 -2.02 -10.44 4.07
N ASP A 73 -1.36 -9.91 3.04
CA ASP A 73 0.11 -9.99 2.92
C ASP A 73 0.83 -9.04 3.86
N ILE A 74 0.25 -7.86 4.10
CA ILE A 74 0.73 -6.91 5.13
C ILE A 74 0.64 -7.57 6.52
N LYS A 75 -0.49 -8.19 6.87
CA LYS A 75 -0.66 -8.92 8.15
C LYS A 75 0.28 -10.12 8.29
N LYS A 76 0.57 -10.85 7.19
CA LYS A 76 1.55 -11.96 7.21
C LYS A 76 2.97 -11.47 7.47
N ARG A 77 3.39 -10.38 6.81
CA ARG A 77 4.72 -9.78 7.04
C ARG A 77 4.88 -9.30 8.49
N ASP A 78 3.86 -8.69 9.06
CA ASP A 78 3.90 -8.25 10.47
C ASP A 78 3.99 -9.42 11.46
N ARG A 79 3.23 -10.51 11.25
CA ARG A 79 3.32 -11.71 12.09
C ARG A 79 4.71 -12.36 12.04
N ASN A 80 5.30 -12.45 10.84
CA ASN A 80 6.64 -13.02 10.67
C ASN A 80 7.73 -12.15 11.30
N ASN A 81 7.58 -10.82 11.23
CA ASN A 81 8.49 -9.87 11.89
C ASN A 81 8.39 -9.97 13.42
N LEU A 82 7.18 -10.12 13.97
CA LEU A 82 6.96 -10.29 15.41
C LEU A 82 7.57 -11.60 15.94
N HIS A 83 7.43 -12.69 15.19
CA HIS A 83 8.00 -13.99 15.55
C HIS A 83 9.54 -13.98 15.53
N ARG A 84 10.15 -13.38 14.50
CA ARG A 84 11.61 -13.20 14.42
C ARG A 84 12.17 -12.34 15.55
N LYS A 85 11.40 -11.34 16.02
CA LYS A 85 11.81 -10.48 17.14
C LYS A 85 11.83 -11.25 18.47
N LYS A 86 10.80 -12.08 18.71
CA LYS A 86 10.74 -12.94 19.90
C LYS A 86 11.86 -13.98 19.95
N ILE A 87 12.15 -14.65 18.83
CA ILE A 87 13.26 -15.62 18.77
C ILE A 87 14.59 -14.96 19.13
N LYS A 88 14.86 -13.75 18.64
CA LYS A 88 16.08 -13.00 18.98
C LYS A 88 16.15 -12.55 20.45
N GLU A 89 15.00 -12.25 21.06
CA GLU A 89 14.92 -11.89 22.49
C GLU A 89 15.14 -13.12 23.39
N ASP A 90 14.69 -14.30 22.96
CA ASP A 90 14.88 -15.56 23.68
C ASP A 90 16.33 -16.08 23.54
N GLU A 91 17.00 -15.84 22.40
CA GLU A 91 18.41 -16.19 22.18
C GLU A 91 19.41 -15.32 22.96
N PHE A 92 19.01 -14.11 23.38
CA PHE A 92 19.88 -13.17 24.13
C PHE A 92 19.76 -13.29 25.66
N ASN A 93 18.81 -14.09 26.15
CA ASN A 93 18.54 -14.29 27.59
C ASN A 93 19.09 -15.63 28.13
N TYR A 94 20.05 -16.25 27.44
CA TYR A 94 20.78 -17.44 27.86
C TYR A 94 22.28 -17.19 28.02
#